data_AF-A0AB38BI36-F1
#
_entry.id   AF-A0AB38BI36-F1
#
_cell.length_a   1.000
_cell.length_b   1.000
_cell.length_c   1.000
_cell.angle_alpha   90.00
_cell.angle_beta   90.00
_cell.angle_gamma   90.00
#
_symmetry.space_group_name_H-M   'P 1'
#
loop_
_entity.id
_entity.type
_entity.pdbx_description
1 polymer ?
#
loop_
_entity_poly.entity_id
_entity_poly.type
_entity_poly.pdbx_seq_one_letter_code
_entity_poly.pdbx_strand_id
1 'polypeptide(L)' 'MKLLKEHGFIDVRIIGDHHRYEDETGHKVTVPYSGLKDELAPGTYNNILKQAGLK' A
#
# COMPACT_ATOMS: atom_id res chain seq x y z
N MET A 1 4.39 -3.72 -2.43
CA MET A 1 3.52 -3.47 -3.60
C MET A 1 2.90 -4.73 -4.20
N LYS A 2 3.68 -5.80 -4.47
CA LYS A 2 3.17 -7.03 -5.11
C LYS A 2 1.97 -7.65 -4.37
N LEU A 3 2.06 -7.76 -3.04
CA LEU A 3 0.98 -8.27 -2.19
C LEU A 3 -0.34 -7.50 -2.35
N LEU A 4 -0.30 -6.16 -2.29
CA LEU A 4 -1.51 -5.34 -2.45
C LEU A 4 -2.17 -5.58 -3.81
N LYS A 5 -1.38 -5.65 -4.88
CA LYS A 5 -1.90 -5.96 -6.23
C LYS A 5 -2.50 -7.37 -6.31
N GLU A 6 -1.90 -8.36 -5.64
CA GLU A 6 -2.44 -9.73 -5.56
C GLU A 6 -3.78 -9.78 -4.81
N HIS A 7 -4.00 -8.85 -3.88
CA HIS A 7 -5.27 -8.67 -3.17
C HIS A 7 -6.24 -7.70 -3.85
N GLY A 8 -6.00 -7.34 -5.11
CA GLY A 8 -6.92 -6.51 -5.90
C GLY A 8 -6.80 -5.00 -5.66
N PHE A 9 -5.78 -4.54 -4.93
CA PHE A 9 -5.52 -3.11 -4.81
C PHE A 9 -4.87 -2.55 -6.08
N ILE A 10 -5.41 -1.43 -6.56
CA ILE A 10 -4.90 -0.67 -7.69
C ILE A 10 -4.34 0.67 -7.21
N ASP A 11 -3.30 1.16 -7.90
CA ASP A 11 -2.79 2.50 -7.63
C ASP A 11 -3.76 3.54 -8.19
N VAL A 12 -4.27 4.42 -7.32
CA VAL A 12 -5.24 5.46 -7.69
C VAL A 12 -4.63 6.85 -7.72
N ARG A 13 -3.57 7.08 -6.95
CA ARG A 13 -2.93 8.39 -6.87
C ARG A 13 -1.50 8.26 -6.37
N ILE A 14 -0.62 9.08 -6.94
CA ILE A 14 0.78 9.16 -6.52
C ILE A 14 1.11 10.64 -6.27
N ILE A 15 1.67 10.96 -5.11
CA ILE A 15 2.16 12.29 -4.76
C ILE A 15 3.57 12.16 -4.19
N GLY A 16 4.59 12.50 -4.98
CA GLY A 16 5.98 12.24 -4.63
C GLY A 16 6.15 10.75 -4.31
N ASP A 17 6.64 10.46 -3.11
CA ASP A 17 6.87 9.09 -2.64
C ASP A 17 5.62 8.44 -2.02
N HIS A 18 4.49 9.13 -1.96
CA HIS A 18 3.26 8.57 -1.38
C HIS A 18 2.36 7.98 -2.47
N HIS A 19 2.31 6.66 -2.53
CA HIS A 19 1.47 5.91 -3.44
C HIS A 19 0.21 5.46 -2.72
N ARG A 20 -0.94 5.90 -3.22
CA ARG A 20 -2.24 5.54 -2.67
C ARG A 20 -2.85 4.41 -3.48
N TYR A 21 -3.27 3.42 -2.73
CA TYR A 21 -3.94 2.21 -3.17
C TYR A 21 -5.40 2.20 -2.78
N GLU A 22 -6.22 1.66 -3.65
CA GLU A 22 -7.64 1.41 -3.42
C GLU A 22 -8.00 0.02 -3.92
N ASP A 23 -8.77 -0.74 -3.16
CA ASP A 23 -9.37 -1.99 -3.61
C ASP A 23 -10.83 -1.78 -4.06
N GLU A 24 -11.43 -2.83 -4.64
CA GLU A 24 -12.82 -2.79 -5.10
C GLU A 24 -13.84 -2.65 -3.95
N THR A 25 -13.44 -2.94 -2.71
CA THR A 25 -14.31 -2.82 -1.53
C THR A 25 -14.26 -1.43 -0.88
N GLY A 26 -13.33 -0.57 -1.32
CA GLY A 26 -13.21 0.82 -0.89
C GLY A 26 -12.20 1.08 0.24
N HIS A 27 -11.41 0.09 0.65
CA HIS A 27 -10.23 0.27 1.49
C HIS A 27 -9.20 1.13 0.77
N LYS A 28 -8.63 2.09 1.50
CA LYS A 28 -7.63 3.01 0.97
C LYS A 28 -6.38 2.96 1.81
N VAL A 29 -5.26 2.67 1.17
CA VAL A 29 -3.98 2.52 1.87
C VAL A 29 -2.93 3.37 1.20
N THR A 30 -2.15 4.10 1.99
CA THR A 30 -1.05 4.91 1.45
C THR A 30 0.27 4.25 1.81
N VAL A 31 1.06 3.95 0.79
CA VAL A 31 2.37 3.31 0.92
C VAL A 31 3.42 4.36 0.55
N PRO A 32 4.20 4.85 1.52
CA PRO A 32 5.32 5.75 1.25
C PRO A 32 6.53 4.93 0.75
N TYR A 33 6.92 5.10 -0.50
CA TYR A 33 8.20 4.59 -1.01
C TYR A 33 8.66 5.42 -2.22
N SER A 34 9.97 5.63 -2.31
CA SER A 34 10.61 6.38 -3.39
C SER A 34 11.02 5.51 -4.57
N GLY A 35 11.27 4.22 -4.33
CA GLY A 35 11.66 3.26 -5.36
C GLY A 35 11.32 1.83 -5.00
N LEU A 36 11.38 0.93 -5.98
CA LEU A 36 11.04 -0.50 -5.79
C LEU A 36 11.91 -1.24 -4.76
N LYS A 37 13.05 -0.64 -4.36
CA LYS A 37 13.99 -1.16 -3.37
C LYS A 37 13.86 -0.51 -1.99
N ASP A 38 12.91 0.40 -1.80
CA ASP A 38 12.69 1.02 -0.50
C ASP A 38 12.15 -0.02 0.48
N GLU A 39 12.85 -0.23 1.59
CA GLU A 39 12.41 -1.13 2.65
C GLU A 39 11.46 -0.40 3.60
N LEU A 40 10.20 -0.83 3.61
CA LEU A 40 9.24 -0.38 4.61
C LEU A 40 9.64 -0.95 5.97
N ALA A 41 9.76 -0.07 6.96
CA ALA A 41 9.92 -0.49 8.35
C ALA A 41 8.80 -1.49 8.72
N PRO A 42 9.10 -2.54 9.52
CA PRO A 42 8.15 -3.61 9.81
C PRO A 42 6.86 -3.11 10.51
N GLY A 43 6.95 -2.00 11.26
CA GLY A 43 5.78 -1.32 11.83
C GLY A 43 4.87 -0.72 10.77
N THR A 44 5.45 0.00 9.80
CA THR A 44 4.73 0.59 8.66
C THR A 44 4.09 -0.50 7.80
N TYR A 45 4.81 -1.59 7.53
CA TYR A 45 4.28 -2.73 6.79
C TYR A 45 3.07 -3.37 7.48
N ASN A 46 3.17 -3.66 8.79
CA ASN A 46 2.02 -4.21 9.53
C ASN A 46 0.84 -3.23 9.60
N ASN A 47 1.09 -1.93 9.66
CA ASN A 47 0.03 -0.92 9.65
C ASN A 47 -0.69 -0.91 8.29
N ILE A 48 0.06 -0.96 7.19
CA ILE A 48 -0.48 -1.09 5.82
C ILE A 48 -1.34 -2.35 5.70
N LEU A 49 -0.89 -3.49 6.22
CA LEU A 49 -1.69 -4.74 6.20
C LEU A 49 -3.01 -4.60 6.97
N LYS A 50 -2.98 -3.96 8.15
CA LYS A 50 -4.18 -3.70 8.94
C LYS A 50 -5.16 -2.78 8.22
N GLN A 51 -4.65 -1.70 7.61
CA GLN A 51 -5.48 -0.79 6.82
C GLN A 51 -6.06 -1.46 5.57
N ALA A 52 -5.32 -2.42 4.99
CA ALA A 52 -5.75 -3.22 3.85
C ALA A 52 -6.72 -4.36 4.25
N GLY A 53 -7.00 -4.58 5.53
CA GLY A 53 -7.83 -5.69 6.00
C GLY A 53 -7.19 -7.07 5.84
N LEU A 54 -5.87 -7.13 5.66
CA LEU A 54 -5.11 -8.36 5.41
C LEU A 54 -4.61 -9.03 6.71
N LYS A 55 -4.73 -8.35 7.86
CA LYS A 55 -4.30 -8.82 9.17
C LYS A 55 -4.97 -8.05 10.30
#